data_AF-A0A7J2IUN1-F1
#
_entry.id   AF-A0A7J2IUN1-F1
#
_cell.length_a   1.000
_cell.length_b   1.000
_cell.length_c   1.000
_cell.angle_alpha   90.00
_cell.angle_beta   90.00
_cell.angle_gamma   90.00
#
_symmetry.space_group_name_H-M   'P 1'
#
loop_
_entity.id
_entity.type
_entity.pdbx_description
1 polymer ?
#
loop_
_entity_poly.entity_id
_entity_poly.type
_entity_poly.pdbx_seq_one_letter_code
_entity_poly.pdbx_strand_id
1 'polypeptide(L)'
;MALRDYLLRRAATTALTFVLVMVTNFVIFRLMPGDPTLMYLQGVPPELRVEFEKVMRHQLGLDRPLHEQFLVYIYNCFTFQFGKSFLYMRPVVDIIAERLPTTLLLLLPATAISIFVGMRLGAEAAWRRGSKLDVALLSLSLFFFSMPIYWLGMLMIYAFAGSGWFPPGGVISNEFWDSRFAEAGLHPQNFFEQLAAMFMLDPAGAIVDIVWHLVLPVATLVLYT
;
A
#
# COMPACT_ATOMS: atom_id res chain seq x y z
N MET A 1 -11.65 -6.07 34.12
CA MET A 1 -12.33 -6.62 32.92
C MET A 1 -11.71 -7.96 32.62
N ALA A 2 -12.50 -9.03 32.55
CA ALA A 2 -11.96 -10.34 32.20
C ALA A 2 -11.41 -10.30 30.77
N LEU A 3 -10.30 -10.99 30.51
CA LEU A 3 -9.66 -11.07 29.18
C LEU A 3 -10.68 -11.42 28.08
N ARG A 4 -11.64 -12.30 28.40
CA ARG A 4 -12.77 -12.66 27.54
C ARG A 4 -13.61 -11.46 27.11
N ASP A 5 -14.02 -10.60 28.04
CA ASP A 5 -14.88 -9.45 27.73
C ASP A 5 -14.14 -8.43 26.86
N TYR A 6 -12.84 -8.25 27.11
CA TYR A 6 -11.98 -7.41 26.26
C TYR A 6 -11.86 -7.98 24.84
N LEU A 7 -11.56 -9.29 24.70
CA LEU A 7 -11.44 -9.95 23.40
C LEU A 7 -12.75 -9.91 22.61
N LEU A 8 -13.89 -10.17 23.27
CA LEU A 8 -15.21 -10.10 22.63
C LEU A 8 -15.54 -8.68 22.17
N ARG A 9 -15.31 -7.68 23.02
CA ARG A 9 -15.53 -6.28 22.66
C ARG A 9 -14.62 -5.87 21.51
N ARG A 10 -13.35 -6.26 21.53
CA ARG A 10 -12.39 -5.96 20.46
C ARG A 10 -12.81 -6.63 19.15
N ALA A 11 -13.12 -7.91 19.16
CA ALA A 11 -13.59 -8.65 18.00
C ALA A 11 -14.88 -8.03 17.42
N ALA A 12 -15.84 -7.65 18.26
CA ALA A 12 -17.06 -6.97 17.84
C ALA A 12 -16.77 -5.61 17.19
N THR A 13 -15.90 -4.78 17.80
CA THR A 13 -15.52 -3.49 17.20
C THR A 13 -14.79 -3.67 15.88
N THR A 14 -13.89 -4.65 15.77
CA THR A 14 -13.18 -4.95 14.54
C THR A 14 -14.14 -5.43 13.45
N ALA A 15 -15.03 -6.37 13.76
CA ALA A 15 -16.04 -6.86 12.83
C ALA A 15 -16.96 -5.74 12.34
N LEU A 16 -17.41 -4.85 13.24
CA LEU A 16 -18.21 -3.68 12.87
C LEU A 16 -17.44 -2.77 11.89
N THR A 17 -16.17 -2.48 12.17
CA THR A 17 -15.33 -1.70 11.26
C THR A 17 -15.20 -2.37 9.89
N PHE A 18 -14.97 -3.68 9.83
CA PHE A 18 -14.91 -4.42 8.57
C PHE A 18 -16.22 -4.31 7.79
N VAL A 19 -17.37 -4.48 8.44
CA VAL A 19 -18.69 -4.34 7.81
C VAL A 19 -18.89 -2.92 7.27
N LEU A 20 -18.58 -1.90 8.07
CA LEU A 20 -18.68 -0.51 7.66
C LEU A 20 -17.80 -0.21 6.44
N VAL A 21 -16.55 -0.70 6.43
CA VAL A 21 -15.62 -0.53 5.31
C VAL A 21 -16.14 -1.25 4.06
N MET A 22 -16.64 -2.48 4.17
CA MET A 22 -17.21 -3.24 3.05
C MET A 22 -18.42 -2.55 2.45
N VAL A 23 -19.36 -2.08 3.29
CA VAL A 23 -20.54 -1.33 2.84
C VAL A 23 -20.12 -0.01 2.19
N THR A 24 -19.20 0.72 2.81
CA THR A 24 -18.71 2.01 2.30
C THR A 24 -18.04 1.82 0.95
N ASN A 25 -17.13 0.86 0.81
CA ASN A 25 -16.50 0.53 -0.47
C ASN A 25 -17.54 0.13 -1.52
N PHE A 26 -18.49 -0.72 -1.15
CA PHE A 26 -19.58 -1.11 -2.04
C PHE A 26 -20.30 0.14 -2.56
N VAL A 27 -20.71 1.05 -1.68
CA VAL A 27 -21.47 2.26 -2.04
C VAL A 27 -20.64 3.26 -2.85
N ILE A 28 -19.40 3.56 -2.43
CA ILE A 28 -18.52 4.54 -3.10
C ILE A 28 -18.36 4.19 -4.58
N PHE A 29 -18.08 2.93 -4.92
CA PHE A 29 -17.89 2.53 -6.31
C PHE A 29 -19.17 2.61 -7.16
N ARG A 30 -20.38 2.60 -6.56
CA ARG A 30 -21.65 2.82 -7.30
C ARG A 30 -22.03 4.29 -7.40
N LEU A 31 -21.60 5.11 -6.45
CA LEU A 31 -21.84 6.55 -6.47
C LEU A 31 -20.84 7.31 -7.35
N MET A 32 -19.67 6.73 -7.58
CA MET A 32 -18.63 7.34 -8.39
C MET A 32 -19.13 7.51 -9.84
N PRO A 33 -19.08 8.73 -10.41
CA PRO A 33 -19.51 8.95 -11.78
C PRO A 33 -18.55 8.27 -12.75
N GLY A 34 -19.11 7.43 -13.64
CA GLY A 34 -18.35 6.66 -14.64
C GLY A 34 -18.68 5.17 -14.57
N ASP A 35 -18.94 4.56 -15.73
CA ASP A 35 -19.17 3.11 -15.79
C ASP A 35 -17.83 2.40 -16.09
N PRO A 36 -17.31 1.56 -15.18
CA PRO A 36 -16.05 0.85 -15.42
C PRO A 36 -16.13 -0.12 -16.61
N THR A 37 -17.34 -0.49 -17.05
CA THR A 37 -17.53 -1.29 -18.28
C THR A 37 -17.08 -0.55 -19.54
N LEU A 38 -17.01 0.79 -19.51
CA LEU A 38 -16.49 1.58 -20.63
C LEU A 38 -15.01 1.26 -20.93
N MET A 39 -14.24 0.80 -19.94
CA MET A 39 -12.87 0.34 -20.15
C MET A 39 -12.82 -0.92 -21.04
N TYR A 40 -13.84 -1.78 -20.98
CA TYR A 40 -13.97 -2.93 -21.87
C TYR A 40 -14.47 -2.56 -23.27
N LEU A 41 -15.07 -1.38 -23.45
CA LEU A 41 -15.54 -0.90 -24.75
C LEU A 41 -14.45 -0.20 -25.58
N GLN A 42 -13.26 0.01 -25.00
CA GLN A 42 -12.11 0.55 -25.73
C GLN A 42 -11.72 -0.41 -26.86
N GLY A 43 -11.82 0.05 -28.11
CA GLY A 43 -11.56 -0.77 -29.30
C GLY A 43 -12.79 -1.48 -29.89
N VAL A 44 -13.96 -1.40 -29.27
CA VAL A 44 -15.21 -1.96 -29.83
C VAL A 44 -15.81 -0.98 -30.86
N PRO A 45 -16.17 -1.44 -32.08
CA PRO A 45 -16.84 -0.62 -33.09
C PRO A 45 -18.13 0.03 -32.56
N PRO A 46 -18.44 1.29 -32.90
CA PRO A 46 -19.60 2.00 -32.35
C PRO A 46 -20.93 1.25 -32.47
N GLU A 47 -21.10 0.52 -33.58
CA GLU A 47 -22.29 -0.28 -33.91
C GLU A 47 -22.54 -1.43 -32.92
N LEU A 48 -21.47 -1.99 -32.34
CA LEU A 48 -21.55 -3.16 -31.44
C LEU A 48 -21.46 -2.79 -29.96
N ARG A 49 -21.19 -1.53 -29.63
CA ARG A 49 -20.96 -1.10 -28.24
C ARG A 49 -22.16 -1.36 -27.34
N VAL A 50 -23.38 -1.11 -27.83
CA VAL A 50 -24.60 -1.27 -27.05
C VAL A 50 -24.86 -2.73 -26.68
N GLU A 51 -24.61 -3.66 -27.62
CA GLU A 51 -24.76 -5.09 -27.35
C GLU A 51 -23.66 -5.59 -26.42
N PHE A 52 -22.42 -5.18 -26.67
CA PHE A 52 -21.28 -5.58 -25.86
C PHE A 52 -21.39 -5.07 -24.41
N GLU A 53 -21.87 -3.84 -24.22
CA GLU A 53 -22.13 -3.26 -22.90
C GLU A 53 -23.17 -4.09 -22.12
N LYS A 54 -24.28 -4.48 -22.76
CA LYS A 54 -25.30 -5.33 -22.13
C LYS A 54 -24.72 -6.68 -21.70
N VAL A 55 -23.94 -7.32 -22.57
CA VAL A 55 -23.27 -8.59 -22.25
C VAL A 55 -22.32 -8.41 -21.07
N MET A 56 -21.55 -7.32 -21.04
CA MET A 56 -20.58 -7.06 -19.97
C MET A 56 -21.27 -6.76 -18.64
N ARG A 57 -22.35 -5.97 -18.64
CA ARG A 57 -23.16 -5.70 -17.44
C ARG A 57 -23.75 -6.97 -16.86
N HIS A 58 -24.21 -7.88 -17.73
CA HIS A 58 -24.70 -9.18 -17.32
C HIS A 58 -23.61 -10.05 -16.70
N GLN A 59 -22.44 -10.13 -17.33
CA GLN A 59 -21.30 -10.91 -16.82
C GLN A 59 -20.80 -10.38 -15.47
N LEU A 60 -20.83 -9.06 -15.27
CA LEU A 60 -20.45 -8.43 -14.00
C LEU A 60 -21.56 -8.45 -12.94
N GLY A 61 -22.75 -8.96 -13.28
CA GLY A 61 -23.90 -9.01 -12.37
C GLY A 61 -24.48 -7.63 -12.03
N LEU A 62 -24.19 -6.60 -12.85
CA LEU A 62 -24.66 -5.23 -12.63
C LEU A 62 -26.17 -5.08 -12.89
N ASP A 63 -26.77 -6.03 -13.60
CA ASP A 63 -28.22 -6.08 -13.87
C ASP A 63 -29.04 -6.58 -12.67
N ARG A 64 -28.39 -7.17 -11.66
CA ARG A 64 -29.07 -7.78 -10.49
C ARG A 64 -29.50 -6.72 -9.48
N PRO A 65 -30.52 -7.00 -8.65
CA PRO A 65 -30.87 -6.14 -7.51
C PRO A 65 -29.65 -5.85 -6.60
N LEU A 66 -29.58 -4.64 -6.04
CA LEU A 66 -28.43 -4.19 -5.25
C LEU A 66 -28.07 -5.12 -4.07
N HIS A 67 -29.08 -5.74 -3.44
CA HIS A 67 -28.85 -6.66 -2.34
C HIS A 67 -28.15 -7.95 -2.80
N GLU A 68 -28.49 -8.49 -3.99
CA GLU A 68 -27.80 -9.64 -4.55
C GLU A 68 -26.35 -9.29 -4.93
N GLN A 69 -26.13 -8.12 -5.54
CA GLN A 69 -24.79 -7.63 -5.85
C GLN A 69 -23.93 -7.53 -4.59
N PHE A 70 -24.51 -7.07 -3.48
CA PHE A 70 -23.82 -6.95 -2.20
C PHE A 70 -23.48 -8.31 -1.60
N LEU A 71 -24.41 -9.28 -1.64
CA LEU A 71 -24.15 -10.64 -1.16
C LEU A 71 -23.06 -11.34 -1.97
N VAL A 72 -23.09 -11.21 -3.29
CA VAL A 72 -22.04 -11.73 -4.19
C VAL A 72 -20.70 -11.04 -3.90
N TYR A 73 -20.70 -9.71 -3.73
CA TYR A 73 -19.50 -8.96 -3.35
C TYR A 73 -18.88 -9.47 -2.05
N ILE A 74 -19.69 -9.63 -0.99
CA ILE A 74 -19.23 -10.20 0.29
C ILE A 74 -18.66 -11.60 0.08
N TYR A 75 -19.40 -12.48 -0.58
CA TYR A 75 -18.97 -13.85 -0.83
C TYR A 75 -17.62 -13.91 -1.55
N ASN A 76 -17.47 -13.10 -2.60
CA ASN A 76 -16.23 -12.97 -3.38
C ASN A 76 -15.06 -12.42 -2.54
N CYS A 77 -15.30 -11.45 -1.65
CA CYS A 77 -14.28 -10.95 -0.74
C CYS A 77 -13.77 -12.04 0.23
N PHE A 78 -14.65 -12.85 0.79
CA PHE A 78 -14.27 -13.91 1.74
C PHE A 78 -13.69 -15.16 1.07
N THR A 79 -14.00 -15.39 -0.22
CA THR A 79 -13.43 -16.50 -1.01
C THR A 79 -12.18 -16.09 -1.79
N PHE A 80 -11.67 -14.87 -1.59
CA PHE A 80 -10.53 -14.30 -2.33
C PHE A 80 -10.74 -14.24 -3.85
N GLN A 81 -11.99 -14.19 -4.30
CA GLN A 81 -12.37 -14.11 -5.72
C GLN A 81 -12.66 -12.66 -6.13
N PHE A 82 -11.62 -11.82 -6.13
CA PHE A 82 -11.76 -10.37 -6.43
C PHE A 82 -12.05 -10.04 -7.90
N GLY A 83 -12.02 -11.03 -8.80
CA GLY A 83 -12.24 -10.83 -10.23
C GLY A 83 -11.04 -10.27 -10.97
N LYS A 84 -11.29 -9.61 -12.10
CA LYS A 84 -10.27 -8.99 -12.96
C LYS A 84 -10.24 -7.47 -12.77
N SER A 85 -9.04 -6.90 -12.87
CA SER A 85 -8.87 -5.45 -12.92
C SER A 85 -9.39 -4.88 -14.24
N PHE A 86 -10.20 -3.83 -14.17
CA PHE A 86 -10.67 -3.09 -15.34
C PHE A 86 -9.54 -2.36 -16.08
N LEU A 87 -8.47 -1.99 -15.37
CA LEU A 87 -7.32 -1.25 -15.92
C LEU A 87 -6.26 -2.19 -16.48
N TYR A 88 -5.85 -3.20 -15.71
CA TYR A 88 -4.76 -4.10 -16.07
C TYR A 88 -5.22 -5.35 -16.83
N MET A 89 -6.53 -5.60 -16.91
CA MET A 89 -7.13 -6.79 -17.54
C MET A 89 -6.63 -8.14 -16.99
N ARG A 90 -6.02 -8.14 -15.80
CA ARG A 90 -5.47 -9.31 -15.11
C ARG A 90 -6.22 -9.60 -13.80
N PRO A 91 -6.16 -10.83 -13.26
CA PRO A 91 -6.72 -11.14 -11.95
C PRO A 91 -6.20 -10.17 -10.87
N VAL A 92 -7.09 -9.66 -10.04
CA VAL A 92 -6.74 -8.69 -8.99
C VAL A 92 -5.80 -9.32 -7.94
N VAL A 93 -5.97 -10.62 -7.66
CA VAL A 93 -5.12 -11.37 -6.73
C VAL A 93 -3.65 -11.30 -7.14
N ASP A 94 -3.35 -11.49 -8.43
CA ASP A 94 -1.98 -11.47 -8.95
C ASP A 94 -1.35 -10.08 -8.77
N ILE A 95 -2.12 -9.03 -9.06
CA ILE A 95 -1.67 -7.64 -8.91
C ILE A 95 -1.37 -7.34 -7.43
N ILE A 96 -2.23 -7.79 -6.52
CA ILE A 96 -1.99 -7.63 -5.07
C ILE A 96 -0.72 -8.40 -4.68
N ALA A 97 -0.58 -9.65 -5.11
CA ALA A 97 0.58 -10.49 -4.79
C ALA A 97 1.90 -9.90 -5.32
N GLU A 98 1.89 -9.26 -6.48
CA GLU A 98 3.08 -8.58 -7.06
C GLU A 98 3.48 -7.33 -6.25
N ARG A 99 2.52 -6.63 -5.63
CA ARG A 99 2.75 -5.35 -4.92
C ARG A 99 2.97 -5.51 -3.41
N LEU A 100 2.36 -6.54 -2.83
CA LEU A 100 2.37 -6.79 -1.39
C LEU A 100 3.79 -6.87 -0.79
N PRO A 101 4.78 -7.55 -1.41
CA PRO A 101 6.12 -7.65 -0.85
C PRO A 101 6.79 -6.29 -0.67
N THR A 102 6.69 -5.40 -1.67
CA THR A 102 7.25 -4.05 -1.59
C THR A 102 6.55 -3.22 -0.51
N THR A 103 5.24 -3.34 -0.36
CA THR A 103 4.51 -2.67 0.72
C THR A 103 4.96 -3.16 2.09
N LEU A 104 5.13 -4.47 2.28
CA LEU A 104 5.61 -5.04 3.54
C LEU A 104 7.06 -4.65 3.83
N LEU A 105 7.92 -4.64 2.81
CA LEU A 105 9.31 -4.22 2.91
C LEU A 105 9.44 -2.77 3.39
N LEU A 106 8.51 -1.89 3.05
CA LEU A 106 8.46 -0.52 3.54
C LEU A 106 7.79 -0.40 4.92
N LEU A 107 6.61 -1.00 5.07
CA LEU A 107 5.76 -0.85 6.25
C LEU A 107 6.40 -1.47 7.50
N LEU A 108 6.98 -2.67 7.38
CA LEU A 108 7.50 -3.40 8.54
C LEU A 108 8.69 -2.69 9.19
N PRO A 109 9.74 -2.25 8.46
CA PRO A 109 10.84 -1.51 9.07
C PRO A 109 10.39 -0.17 9.64
N ALA A 110 9.54 0.58 8.92
CA ALA A 110 9.01 1.84 9.43
C ALA A 110 8.26 1.65 10.75
N THR A 111 7.34 0.70 10.78
CA THR A 111 6.55 0.40 11.99
C THR A 111 7.45 -0.06 13.15
N ALA A 112 8.42 -0.94 12.88
CA ALA A 112 9.34 -1.44 13.90
C ALA A 112 10.19 -0.30 14.49
N ILE A 113 10.72 0.58 13.63
CA ILE A 113 11.52 1.74 14.04
C ILE A 113 10.64 2.74 14.81
N SER A 114 9.44 3.05 14.33
CA SER A 114 8.50 3.95 15.03
C SER A 114 8.15 3.44 16.42
N ILE A 115 7.83 2.15 16.55
CA ILE A 115 7.53 1.55 17.87
C ILE A 115 8.75 1.68 18.79
N PHE A 116 9.95 1.32 18.30
CA PHE A 116 11.16 1.35 19.12
C PHE A 116 11.53 2.77 19.55
N VAL A 117 11.60 3.71 18.60
CA VAL A 117 11.98 5.11 18.84
C VAL A 117 10.91 5.82 19.64
N GLY A 118 9.63 5.69 19.24
CA GLY A 118 8.50 6.31 19.92
C GLY A 118 8.34 5.82 21.35
N MET A 119 8.52 4.52 21.61
CA MET A 119 8.50 3.98 22.97
C MET A 119 9.64 4.54 23.83
N ARG A 120 10.86 4.62 23.28
CA ARG A 120 12.03 5.16 24.01
C ARG A 120 11.88 6.64 24.33
N LEU A 121 11.55 7.46 23.33
CA LEU A 121 11.36 8.90 23.49
C LEU A 121 10.16 9.21 24.38
N GLY A 122 9.05 8.48 24.22
CA GLY A 122 7.86 8.62 25.04
C GLY A 122 8.10 8.25 26.52
N ALA A 123 8.87 7.19 26.78
CA ALA A 123 9.25 6.81 28.14
C ALA A 123 10.12 7.87 28.82
N GLU A 124 11.12 8.41 28.11
CA GLU A 124 12.01 9.46 28.65
C GLU A 124 11.25 10.78 28.90
N ALA A 125 10.37 11.18 27.97
CA ALA A 125 9.51 12.36 28.14
C ALA A 125 8.60 12.22 29.36
N ALA A 126 7.98 11.04 29.53
CA ALA A 126 7.11 10.76 30.67
C ALA A 126 7.87 10.77 32.00
N TRP A 127 9.09 10.25 32.03
CA TRP A 127 9.93 10.27 33.24
C TRP A 127 10.37 11.70 33.60
N ARG A 128 10.68 12.54 32.61
CA ARG A 128 11.10 13.95 32.80
C ARG A 128 9.99 14.94 32.49
N ARG A 129 8.78 14.65 32.97
CA ARG A 129 7.60 15.47 32.71
C ARG A 129 7.83 16.94 33.08
N GLY A 130 7.47 17.85 32.17
CA GLY A 130 7.65 19.30 32.34
C GLY A 130 9.07 19.82 32.09
N SER A 131 10.01 18.95 31.70
CA SER A 131 11.34 19.37 31.27
C SER A 131 11.32 20.00 29.88
N LYS A 132 12.39 20.73 29.52
CA LYS A 132 12.57 21.24 28.14
C LYS A 132 12.57 20.12 27.09
N LEU A 133 13.02 18.92 27.46
CA LEU A 133 13.03 17.75 26.58
C LEU A 133 11.60 17.28 26.29
N ASP A 134 10.77 17.16 27.32
CA ASP A 134 9.35 16.79 27.19
C ASP A 134 8.61 17.78 26.26
N VAL A 135 8.76 19.08 26.51
CA VAL A 135 8.16 20.13 25.67
C VAL A 135 8.66 20.09 24.22
N ALA A 136 9.97 19.86 24.01
CA ALA A 136 10.55 19.78 22.68
C ALA A 136 10.03 18.55 21.91
N LEU A 137 10.00 17.37 22.53
CA LEU A 137 9.49 16.15 21.90
C LEU A 137 7.99 16.27 21.57
N LEU A 138 7.20 16.82 22.48
CA LEU A 138 5.77 17.01 22.25
C LEU A 138 5.52 18.02 21.12
N SER A 139 6.30 19.10 21.07
CA SER A 139 6.22 20.11 20.01
C SER A 139 6.61 19.54 18.65
N LEU A 140 7.71 18.77 18.58
CA LEU A 140 8.13 18.08 17.35
C LEU A 140 7.10 17.05 16.88
N SER A 141 6.57 16.24 17.79
CA SER A 141 5.53 15.25 17.47
C SER A 141 4.28 15.92 16.92
N LEU A 142 3.79 16.99 17.56
CA LEU A 142 2.64 17.75 17.06
C LEU A 142 2.92 18.40 15.71
N PHE A 143 4.12 18.91 15.50
CA PHE A 143 4.54 19.53 14.24
C PHE A 143 4.47 18.53 13.08
N PHE A 144 5.12 17.38 13.20
CA PHE A 144 5.09 16.36 12.14
C PHE A 144 3.71 15.72 11.97
N PHE A 145 2.98 15.48 13.06
CA PHE A 145 1.62 14.94 13.01
C PHE A 145 0.64 15.87 12.28
N SER A 146 0.85 17.19 12.39
CA SER A 146 0.01 18.19 11.72
C SER A 146 0.33 18.35 10.24
N MET A 147 1.45 17.81 9.76
CA MET A 147 1.82 17.90 8.35
C MET A 147 1.08 16.87 7.51
N PRO A 148 0.59 17.23 6.32
CA PRO A 148 0.13 16.25 5.36
C PRO A 148 1.28 15.31 4.96
N ILE A 149 1.08 14.00 5.11
CA ILE A 149 2.14 13.01 4.90
C ILE A 149 2.77 13.08 3.49
N TYR A 150 1.94 13.32 2.47
CA TYR A 150 2.42 13.48 1.10
C TYR A 150 3.32 14.72 0.94
N TRP A 151 3.01 15.80 1.67
CA TRP A 151 3.78 17.03 1.64
C TRP A 151 5.11 16.87 2.36
N LEU A 152 5.11 16.23 3.53
CA LEU A 152 6.35 15.86 4.23
C LEU A 152 7.23 14.98 3.35
N GLY A 153 6.66 13.97 2.70
CA GLY A 153 7.39 13.10 1.76
C GLY A 153 8.01 13.88 0.59
N MET A 154 7.27 14.81 -0.02
CA MET A 154 7.81 15.68 -1.07
C MET A 154 8.95 16.57 -0.57
N LEU A 155 8.86 17.13 0.64
CA LEU A 155 9.94 17.91 1.23
C LEU A 155 11.19 17.06 1.50
N MET A 156 11.01 15.84 2.01
CA MET A 156 12.11 14.89 2.23
C MET A 156 12.81 14.55 0.91
N ILE A 157 12.05 14.24 -0.14
CA ILE A 157 12.60 13.99 -1.48
C ILE A 157 13.35 15.24 -2.00
N TYR A 158 12.75 16.42 -1.92
CA TYR A 158 13.37 17.65 -2.42
C TYR A 158 14.68 17.98 -1.67
N ALA A 159 14.69 17.87 -0.34
CA ALA A 159 15.86 18.19 0.48
C ALA A 159 16.99 17.16 0.30
N PHE A 160 16.65 15.87 0.32
CA PHE A 160 17.64 14.80 0.40
C PHE A 160 17.96 14.17 -0.95
N ALA A 161 16.94 13.86 -1.75
CA ALA A 161 17.16 13.30 -3.09
C ALA A 161 17.58 14.39 -4.09
N GLY A 162 17.07 15.61 -3.95
CA GLY A 162 17.54 16.76 -4.75
C GLY A 162 19.03 17.07 -4.54
N SER A 163 19.58 16.72 -3.37
CA SER A 163 21.00 16.87 -3.04
C SER A 163 21.86 15.64 -3.42
N GLY A 164 21.25 14.59 -3.99
CA GLY A 164 21.92 13.34 -4.33
C GLY A 164 22.29 12.45 -3.14
N TRP A 165 21.77 12.74 -1.93
CA TRP A 165 22.07 11.94 -0.74
C TRP A 165 21.27 10.66 -0.65
N PHE A 166 20.09 10.59 -1.27
CA PHE A 166 19.24 9.42 -1.26
C PHE A 166 18.52 9.31 -2.60
N PRO A 167 18.10 8.11 -3.02
CA PRO A 167 17.37 7.94 -4.27
C PRO A 167 15.96 8.58 -4.14
N PRO A 168 15.45 9.20 -5.21
CA PRO A 168 14.14 9.87 -5.19
C PRO A 168 12.96 8.89 -5.18
N GLY A 169 13.17 7.63 -5.55
CA GLY A 169 12.14 6.60 -5.58
C GLY A 169 12.65 5.28 -6.14
N GLY A 170 11.77 4.29 -6.19
CA GLY A 170 12.13 2.91 -6.55
C GLY A 170 12.51 2.07 -5.32
N VAL A 171 12.58 0.75 -5.52
CA VAL A 171 13.02 -0.19 -4.48
C VAL A 171 14.53 -0.44 -4.59
N ILE A 172 15.08 -0.28 -5.79
CA ILE A 172 16.45 -0.59 -6.17
C ILE A 172 16.93 0.40 -7.24
N SER A 173 18.25 0.48 -7.42
CA SER A 173 18.90 1.24 -8.49
C SER A 173 18.69 0.55 -9.85
N ASN A 174 17.64 0.91 -10.58
CA ASN A 174 17.26 0.24 -11.85
C ASN A 174 18.42 0.16 -12.86
N GLU A 175 19.12 1.26 -13.16
CA GLU A 175 20.23 1.24 -14.14
C GLU A 175 21.38 0.30 -13.74
N PHE A 176 21.70 0.25 -12.44
CA PHE A 176 22.77 -0.59 -11.91
C PHE A 176 22.39 -2.07 -11.93
N TRP A 177 21.17 -2.41 -11.56
CA TRP A 177 20.73 -3.81 -11.51
C TRP A 177 20.31 -4.34 -12.87
N ASP A 178 19.68 -3.54 -13.72
CA ASP A 178 19.28 -3.95 -15.07
C ASP A 178 20.50 -4.32 -15.92
N SER A 179 21.62 -3.60 -15.78
CA SER A 179 22.89 -3.95 -16.43
C SER A 179 23.47 -5.26 -15.91
N ARG A 180 23.52 -5.45 -14.58
CA ARG A 180 23.96 -6.70 -13.93
C ARG A 180 23.09 -7.90 -14.34
N PHE A 181 21.78 -7.72 -14.42
CA PHE A 181 20.85 -8.77 -14.86
C PHE A 181 21.08 -9.12 -16.33
N ALA A 182 21.23 -8.12 -17.20
CA ALA A 182 21.49 -8.32 -18.61
C ALA A 182 22.83 -9.04 -18.85
N GLU A 183 23.89 -8.66 -18.13
CA GLU A 183 25.21 -9.32 -18.18
C GLU A 183 25.12 -10.79 -17.74
N ALA A 184 24.27 -11.08 -16.75
CA ALA A 184 24.01 -12.44 -16.27
C ALA A 184 23.00 -13.23 -17.14
N GLY A 185 22.41 -12.61 -18.16
CA GLY A 185 21.34 -13.21 -18.98
C GLY A 185 20.04 -13.45 -18.21
N LEU A 186 19.82 -12.73 -17.10
CA LEU A 186 18.63 -12.82 -16.25
C LEU A 186 17.62 -11.75 -16.66
N HIS A 187 16.35 -12.13 -16.74
CA HIS A 187 15.24 -11.22 -17.00
C HIS A 187 14.13 -11.42 -15.96
N PRO A 188 14.37 -10.99 -14.71
CA PRO A 188 13.43 -11.22 -13.62
C PRO A 188 12.11 -10.46 -13.84
N GLN A 189 10.97 -11.17 -13.80
CA GLN A 189 9.67 -10.61 -14.15
C GLN A 189 8.89 -10.07 -12.96
N ASN A 190 9.20 -10.55 -11.76
CA ASN A 190 8.53 -10.15 -10.53
C ASN A 190 9.55 -9.80 -9.43
N PHE A 191 9.05 -9.21 -8.35
CA PHE A 191 9.86 -8.77 -7.22
C PHE A 191 10.73 -9.90 -6.62
N PHE A 192 10.20 -11.12 -6.50
CA PHE A 192 10.93 -12.23 -5.88
C PHE A 192 12.08 -12.73 -6.76
N GLU A 193 11.86 -12.81 -8.07
CA GLU A 193 12.91 -13.12 -9.03
C GLU A 193 13.98 -12.05 -9.07
N GLN A 194 13.59 -10.77 -9.02
CA GLN A 194 14.53 -9.65 -8.93
C GLN A 194 15.38 -9.78 -7.67
N LEU A 195 14.73 -9.95 -6.51
CA LEU A 195 15.41 -10.11 -5.24
C LEU A 195 16.36 -11.32 -5.25
N ALA A 196 15.89 -12.48 -5.72
CA ALA A 196 16.72 -13.68 -5.82
C ALA A 196 17.93 -13.45 -6.73
N ALA A 197 17.75 -12.83 -7.90
CA ALA A 197 18.82 -12.51 -8.82
C ALA A 197 19.85 -11.55 -8.19
N MET A 198 19.39 -10.51 -7.49
CA MET A 198 20.28 -9.58 -6.78
C MET A 198 21.14 -10.30 -5.75
N PHE A 199 20.52 -11.14 -4.92
CA PHE A 199 21.23 -11.89 -3.88
C PHE A 199 22.12 -13.01 -4.45
N MET A 200 21.83 -13.52 -5.64
CA MET A 200 22.71 -14.47 -6.34
C MET A 200 23.95 -13.77 -6.92
N LEU A 201 23.79 -12.56 -7.47
CA LEU A 201 24.87 -11.82 -8.13
C LEU A 201 25.77 -11.09 -7.12
N ASP A 202 25.18 -10.37 -6.17
CA ASP A 202 25.89 -9.54 -5.21
C ASP A 202 25.06 -9.32 -3.93
N PRO A 203 25.10 -10.27 -2.97
CA PRO A 203 24.29 -10.18 -1.75
C PRO A 203 24.53 -8.91 -0.93
N ALA A 204 25.79 -8.45 -0.84
CA ALA A 204 26.13 -7.28 -0.06
C ALA A 204 25.64 -6.00 -0.76
N GLY A 205 25.86 -5.89 -2.07
CA GLY A 205 25.34 -4.80 -2.89
C GLY A 205 23.81 -4.72 -2.84
N ALA A 206 23.13 -5.87 -2.90
CA ALA A 206 21.67 -5.95 -2.81
C ALA A 206 21.12 -5.37 -1.50
N ILE A 207 21.70 -5.76 -0.36
CA ILE A 207 21.28 -5.27 0.95
C ILE A 207 21.51 -3.77 1.05
N VAL A 208 22.71 -3.29 0.66
CA VAL A 208 23.06 -1.87 0.74
C VAL A 208 22.11 -1.04 -0.10
N ASP A 209 21.86 -1.45 -1.35
CA ASP A 209 21.00 -0.72 -2.27
C ASP A 209 19.54 -0.67 -1.79
N ILE A 210 18.99 -1.81 -1.32
CA ILE A 210 17.63 -1.86 -0.77
C ILE A 210 17.52 -0.96 0.47
N VAL A 211 18.47 -1.06 1.40
CA VAL A 211 18.48 -0.22 2.60
C VAL A 211 18.55 1.26 2.21
N TRP A 212 19.41 1.60 1.26
CA TRP A 212 19.57 2.96 0.76
C TRP A 212 18.26 3.55 0.20
N HIS A 213 17.50 2.75 -0.55
CA HIS A 213 16.19 3.14 -1.06
C HIS A 213 15.10 3.23 0.02
N LEU A 214 15.25 2.46 1.10
CA LEU A 214 14.29 2.46 2.19
C LEU A 214 14.48 3.63 3.16
N VAL A 215 15.69 4.15 3.36
CA VAL A 215 15.97 5.16 4.40
C VAL A 215 15.03 6.36 4.33
N LEU A 216 14.88 6.96 3.16
CA LEU A 216 14.09 8.19 3.00
C LEU A 216 12.58 7.98 3.22
N PRO A 217 11.90 7.02 2.57
CA PRO A 217 10.49 6.77 2.81
C PRO A 217 10.23 6.23 4.22
N VAL A 218 11.11 5.40 4.77
CA VAL A 218 11.01 4.91 6.16
C VAL A 218 11.11 6.06 7.15
N ALA A 219 12.10 6.95 7.00
CA ALA A 219 12.25 8.11 7.88
C ALA A 219 11.02 9.03 7.81
N THR A 220 10.46 9.24 6.61
CA THR A 220 9.23 10.02 6.42
C THR A 220 8.06 9.41 7.21
N LEU A 221 7.87 8.09 7.11
CA LEU A 221 6.82 7.38 7.85
C LEU A 221 7.05 7.42 9.36
N VAL A 222 8.30 7.26 9.81
CA VAL A 222 8.67 7.30 11.23
C VAL A 222 8.44 8.67 11.84
N LEU A 223 8.73 9.76 11.11
CA LEU A 223 8.47 11.12 11.60
C LEU A 223 6.98 11.43 11.71
N TYR A 224 6.15 10.83 10.86
CA TYR A 224 4.71 11.05 10.85
C TYR A 224 3.95 10.22 11.90
N THR A 225 4.51 9.10 12.36
CA THR A 225 3.85 8.12 13.25
C THR A 225 4.20 8.29 14.71
#